data_AF-A0A1V4XB73-F1
#
_entry.id   AF-A0A1V4XB73-F1
#
_cell.length_a   1.000
_cell.length_b   1.000
_cell.length_c   1.000
_cell.angle_alpha   90.00
_cell.angle_beta   90.00
_cell.angle_gamma   90.00
#
_symmetry.space_group_name_H-M   'P 1'
#
loop_
_entity.id
_entity.type
_entity.pdbx_description
1 polymer ?
#
loop_
_entity_poly.entity_id
_entity_poly.type
_entity_poly.pdbx_seq_one_letter_code
_entity_poly.pdbx_strand_id
1 'polypeptide(L)'
;MTQDLEQQTRNALSFVQKLYLEISCLIKEVEGMLRSEEEKFVIGRPAGYQVTTRDATGLQPEIVELWLNRAFTVFFVPAKETKLKSGITKTPVHDQLKLLLLDIELEGKVNKTSRIMAGVLYDIQSKRAELPSTISRGV
;
A
#
# COMPACT_ATOMS: atom_id res chain seq x y z
N MET A 1 37.34 15.44 1.17
CA MET A 1 36.35 14.81 2.08
C MET A 1 34.92 15.22 1.74
N THR A 2 34.58 16.51 1.64
CA THR A 2 33.20 16.97 1.36
C THR A 2 32.64 16.49 0.01
N GLN A 3 33.45 16.54 -1.06
CA GLN A 3 33.03 16.07 -2.40
C GLN A 3 32.71 14.56 -2.44
N ASP A 4 33.36 13.76 -1.60
CA ASP A 4 33.12 12.31 -1.53
C ASP A 4 31.80 12.01 -0.79
N LEU A 5 31.52 12.73 0.30
CA LEU A 5 30.26 12.61 1.04
C LEU A 5 29.04 13.05 0.21
N GLU A 6 29.16 14.15 -0.53
CA GLU A 6 28.10 14.61 -1.45
C GLU A 6 27.79 13.57 -2.53
N GLN A 7 28.84 12.97 -3.11
CA GLN A 7 28.67 11.95 -4.15
C GLN A 7 28.05 10.67 -3.58
N GLN A 8 28.52 10.21 -2.42
CA GLN A 8 27.97 9.03 -1.74
C GLN A 8 26.49 9.23 -1.39
N THR A 9 26.14 10.39 -0.84
CA THR A 9 24.74 10.74 -0.50
C THR A 9 23.85 10.73 -1.74
N ARG A 10 24.30 11.34 -2.84
CA ARG A 10 23.58 11.36 -4.11
C ARG A 10 23.37 9.96 -4.68
N ASN A 11 24.40 9.12 -4.64
CA ASN A 11 24.33 7.74 -5.12
C ASN A 11 23.32 6.92 -4.30
N ALA A 12 23.37 7.02 -2.97
CA ALA A 12 22.44 6.34 -2.09
C ALA A 12 20.98 6.77 -2.32
N LEU A 13 20.73 8.08 -2.42
CA LEU A 13 19.39 8.61 -2.70
C LEU A 13 18.88 8.15 -4.07
N SER A 14 19.72 8.21 -5.10
CA SER A 14 19.39 7.75 -6.45
C SER A 14 19.04 6.26 -6.47
N PHE A 15 19.77 5.45 -5.70
CA PHE A 15 19.49 4.02 -5.59
C PHE A 15 18.12 3.74 -4.96
N VAL A 16 17.79 4.40 -3.85
CA VAL A 16 16.46 4.28 -3.20
C VAL A 16 15.35 4.73 -4.15
N GLN A 17 15.54 5.83 -4.88
CA GLN A 17 14.57 6.32 -5.86
C GLN A 17 14.33 5.33 -6.99
N LYS A 18 15.40 4.72 -7.53
CA LYS A 18 15.28 3.66 -8.55
C LYS A 18 14.52 2.47 -8.02
N LEU A 19 14.82 2.00 -6.81
CA LEU A 19 14.08 0.89 -6.19
C LEU A 19 12.58 1.18 -6.08
N TYR A 20 12.20 2.38 -5.59
CA TYR A 20 10.79 2.76 -5.50
C TYR A 20 10.14 2.94 -6.87
N LEU A 21 10.90 3.38 -7.88
CA LEU A 21 10.43 3.45 -9.27
C LEU A 21 10.11 2.06 -9.81
N GLU A 22 10.99 1.09 -9.64
CA GLU A 22 10.76 -0.30 -10.09
C GLU A 22 9.52 -0.91 -9.45
N ILE A 23 9.32 -0.69 -8.14
CA ILE A 23 8.13 -1.14 -7.42
C ILE A 23 6.87 -0.47 -7.98
N SER A 24 6.94 0.84 -8.24
CA SER A 24 5.83 1.57 -8.86
C SER A 24 5.53 1.06 -10.27
N CYS A 25 6.55 0.76 -11.07
CA CYS A 25 6.39 0.18 -12.40
C CYS A 25 5.67 -1.17 -12.33
N LEU A 26 6.12 -2.08 -11.45
CA LEU A 26 5.47 -3.37 -11.23
C LEU A 26 3.99 -3.21 -10.85
N ILE A 27 3.67 -2.33 -9.90
CA ILE A 27 2.28 -2.06 -9.50
C ILE A 27 1.46 -1.54 -10.71
N LYS A 28 2.05 -0.71 -11.56
CA LYS A 28 1.38 -0.14 -12.75
C LYS A 28 1.18 -1.16 -13.86
N GLU A 29 2.11 -2.08 -14.06
CA GLU A 29 1.95 -3.19 -14.98
C GLU A 29 0.78 -4.09 -14.55
N VAL A 30 0.72 -4.44 -13.26
CA VAL A 30 -0.40 -5.19 -12.68
C VAL A 30 -1.72 -4.42 -12.84
N GLU A 31 -1.74 -3.11 -12.58
CA GLU A 31 -2.92 -2.26 -12.84
C GLU A 31 -3.36 -2.33 -14.31
N GLY A 32 -2.41 -2.29 -15.25
CA GLY A 32 -2.67 -2.37 -16.68
C GLY A 32 -3.28 -3.71 -17.09
N MET A 33 -2.76 -4.82 -16.55
CA MET A 33 -3.31 -6.16 -16.77
C MET A 33 -4.75 -6.24 -16.26
N LEU A 34 -4.99 -5.83 -15.02
CA LEU A 34 -6.30 -5.92 -14.38
C LEU A 34 -7.38 -5.00 -14.99
N ARG A 35 -6.98 -3.92 -15.69
CA ARG A 35 -7.90 -3.06 -16.44
C ARG A 35 -8.42 -3.70 -17.72
N SER A 36 -7.70 -4.69 -18.24
CA SER A 36 -8.05 -5.41 -19.47
C SER A 36 -9.00 -6.59 -19.22
N GLU A 37 -9.10 -7.04 -17.97
CA GLU A 37 -10.03 -8.09 -17.54
C GLU A 37 -11.51 -7.69 -17.66
N GLU A 38 -12.42 -8.66 -17.79
CA GLU A 38 -13.86 -8.42 -17.96
C GLU A 38 -14.47 -7.65 -16.77
N GLU A 39 -14.06 -8.01 -15.55
CA GLU A 39 -14.53 -7.40 -14.31
C GLU A 39 -13.97 -5.98 -14.12
N LYS A 40 -12.78 -5.72 -14.67
CA LYS A 40 -11.97 -4.50 -14.55
C LYS A 40 -11.70 -4.08 -13.11
N PHE A 41 -10.44 -4.06 -12.72
CA PHE A 41 -10.05 -3.53 -11.41
C PHE A 41 -9.25 -2.22 -11.53
N VAL A 42 -9.37 -1.37 -10.52
CA VAL A 42 -8.61 -0.13 -10.38
C VAL A 42 -7.95 -0.06 -9.01
N ILE A 43 -6.83 0.65 -8.90
CA ILE A 43 -6.16 0.85 -7.61
C ILE A 43 -7.09 1.61 -6.65
N GLY A 44 -7.32 1.03 -5.47
CA GLY A 44 -7.96 1.69 -4.35
C GLY A 44 -7.11 2.83 -3.81
N ARG A 45 -7.66 4.05 -3.80
CA ARG A 45 -7.03 5.28 -3.32
C ARG A 45 -7.72 5.73 -2.04
N PRO A 46 -7.16 5.44 -0.86
CA PRO A 46 -7.75 5.87 0.41
C PRO A 46 -7.68 7.39 0.58
N ALA A 47 -8.44 7.91 1.55
CA ALA A 47 -8.32 9.29 1.98
C ALA A 47 -6.99 9.46 2.73
N GLY A 48 -5.98 9.95 2.02
CA GLY A 48 -4.60 10.03 2.49
C GLY A 48 -3.82 8.77 2.13
N TYR A 49 -2.72 8.94 1.38
CA TYR A 49 -1.68 7.91 1.34
C TYR A 49 -1.08 7.85 2.74
N GLN A 50 -1.50 6.88 3.54
CA GLN A 50 -0.83 6.58 4.80
C GLN A 50 0.48 5.89 4.47
N VAL A 51 1.51 6.69 4.13
CA VAL A 51 2.89 6.26 4.32
C VAL A 51 3.09 6.22 5.83
N THR A 52 2.86 5.06 6.44
CA THR A 52 3.09 4.85 7.87
C THR A 52 4.52 4.38 8.06
N THR A 53 5.43 5.30 8.35
CA THR A 53 6.73 4.97 8.95
C THR A 53 6.48 4.65 10.41
N ARG A 54 6.02 3.43 10.70
CA ARG A 54 5.47 3.09 12.03
C ARG A 54 6.54 2.97 13.13
N ASP A 55 7.81 2.82 12.80
CA ASP A 55 8.76 2.27 13.78
C ASP A 55 10.02 3.13 14.07
N ALA A 56 10.03 4.42 13.74
CA ALA A 56 11.19 5.27 14.02
C ALA A 56 10.83 6.66 14.55
N THR A 57 10.53 6.76 15.84
CA THR A 57 10.38 8.04 16.53
C THR A 57 11.69 8.62 17.05
N GLY A 58 12.83 7.98 16.76
CA GLY A 58 14.14 8.36 17.30
C GLY A 58 15.24 8.46 16.24
N LEU A 59 16.31 9.17 16.58
CA LEU A 59 17.47 9.41 15.71
C LEU A 59 18.63 8.42 15.96
N GLN A 60 18.35 7.30 16.63
CA GLN A 60 19.40 6.35 16.97
C GLN A 60 19.87 5.59 15.72
N PRO A 61 21.19 5.41 15.53
CA PRO A 61 21.73 4.68 14.37
C PRO A 61 21.16 3.27 14.20
N GLU A 62 20.81 2.61 15.31
CA GLU A 62 20.30 1.23 15.29
C GLU A 62 18.90 1.10 14.65
N ILE A 63 18.14 2.20 14.53
CA ILE A 63 16.79 2.20 13.96
C ILE A 63 16.71 2.85 12.58
N VAL A 64 17.83 3.30 12.02
CA VAL A 64 17.91 3.86 10.65
C VAL A 64 17.35 2.88 9.63
N GLU A 65 17.47 1.58 9.91
CA GLU A 65 16.94 0.53 9.05
C GLU A 65 15.40 0.63 8.89
N LEU A 66 14.69 1.18 9.86
CA LEU A 66 13.23 1.34 9.90
C LEU A 66 12.73 2.63 9.23
N TRP A 67 13.63 3.50 8.76
CA TRP A 67 13.27 4.80 8.16
C TRP A 67 12.80 4.66 6.71
N LEU A 68 13.15 3.56 6.05
CA LEU A 68 12.73 3.27 4.68
C LEU A 68 11.42 2.48 4.68
N ASN A 69 10.53 2.82 3.76
CA ASN A 69 9.34 2.03 3.52
C ASN A 69 9.75 0.69 2.90
N ARG A 70 9.47 -0.38 3.63
CA ARG A 70 9.80 -1.75 3.21
C ARG A 70 8.56 -2.52 2.76
N ALA A 71 7.37 -2.12 3.16
CA ALA A 71 6.13 -2.78 2.80
C ALA A 71 5.29 -1.88 1.88
N PHE A 72 4.88 -2.40 0.74
CA PHE A 72 4.03 -1.75 -0.24
C PHE A 72 2.80 -2.62 -0.48
N THR A 73 1.70 -2.25 0.16
CA THR A 73 0.43 -2.97 0.06
C THR A 73 -0.54 -2.17 -0.82
N VAL A 74 -1.01 -2.79 -1.90
CA VAL A 74 -1.94 -2.19 -2.85
C VAL A 74 -3.18 -3.06 -2.97
N PHE A 75 -4.35 -2.42 -2.88
CA PHE A 75 -5.64 -3.05 -3.14
C PHE A 75 -6.14 -2.63 -4.51
N PHE A 76 -6.63 -3.59 -5.29
CA PHE A 76 -7.39 -3.35 -6.51
C PHE A 76 -8.86 -3.66 -6.25
N VAL A 77 -9.72 -2.70 -6.58
CA VAL A 77 -11.16 -2.72 -6.32
C VAL A 77 -11.94 -2.82 -7.64
N PRO A 78 -13.11 -3.47 -7.68
CA PRO A 78 -13.92 -3.56 -8.89
C PRO A 78 -14.31 -2.17 -9.40
N ALA A 79 -14.03 -1.89 -10.68
CA ALA A 79 -14.22 -0.57 -11.26
C ALA A 79 -15.70 -0.18 -11.34
N LYS A 80 -16.58 -1.15 -11.61
CA LYS A 80 -18.04 -0.93 -11.76
C LYS A 80 -18.70 -0.42 -10.47
N GLU A 81 -18.18 -0.85 -9.34
CA GLU A 81 -18.76 -0.57 -8.02
C GLU A 81 -18.05 0.58 -7.30
N THR A 82 -16.91 1.02 -7.84
CA THR A 82 -16.04 2.03 -7.24
C THR A 82 -16.28 3.40 -7.83
N LYS A 83 -16.54 4.39 -6.96
CA LYS A 83 -16.64 5.80 -7.35
C LYS A 83 -15.38 6.55 -6.98
N LEU A 84 -14.82 7.31 -7.92
CA LEU A 84 -13.73 8.25 -7.66
C LEU A 84 -14.32 9.62 -7.31
N LYS A 85 -14.05 10.13 -6.11
CA LYS A 85 -14.45 11.48 -5.66
C LYS A 85 -13.26 12.17 -5.00
N SER A 86 -12.86 13.32 -5.52
CA SER A 86 -11.73 14.12 -4.99
C SER A 86 -10.43 13.31 -4.87
N GLY A 87 -10.13 12.46 -5.86
CA GLY A 87 -8.94 11.61 -5.88
C GLY A 87 -9.01 10.35 -5.00
N ILE A 88 -10.09 10.19 -4.23
CA ILE A 88 -10.33 9.07 -3.32
C ILE A 88 -11.32 8.09 -3.95
N THR A 89 -11.02 6.79 -3.88
CA THR A 89 -11.95 5.75 -4.31
C THR A 89 -12.88 5.36 -3.16
N LYS A 90 -14.17 5.22 -3.47
CA LYS A 90 -15.18 4.69 -2.55
C LYS A 90 -15.85 3.47 -3.18
N THR A 91 -15.65 2.33 -2.54
CA THR A 91 -16.24 1.04 -2.94
C THR A 91 -17.16 0.58 -1.81
N PRO A 92 -18.45 0.32 -2.07
CA PRO A 92 -19.36 -0.25 -1.08
C PRO A 92 -18.87 -1.61 -0.59
N VAL A 93 -19.05 -1.92 0.70
CA VAL A 93 -18.76 -3.24 1.26
C VAL A 93 -20.05 -4.05 1.30
N HIS A 94 -20.03 -5.25 0.74
CA HIS A 94 -21.11 -6.23 0.72
C HIS A 94 -20.52 -7.64 0.59
N ASP A 95 -21.33 -8.67 0.83
CA ASP A 95 -20.90 -10.07 0.99
C ASP A 95 -20.20 -10.66 -0.25
N GLN A 96 -20.45 -10.09 -1.43
CA GLN A 96 -19.87 -10.53 -2.71
C GLN A 96 -18.67 -9.71 -3.16
N LEU A 97 -18.26 -8.69 -2.38
CA LEU A 97 -17.12 -7.85 -2.74
C LEU A 97 -15.84 -8.70 -2.76
N LYS A 98 -15.13 -8.63 -3.90
CA LYS A 98 -13.79 -9.18 -4.04
C LYS A 98 -12.78 -8.07 -4.26
N LEU A 99 -11.69 -8.11 -3.51
CA LEU A 99 -10.55 -7.23 -3.68
C LEU A 99 -9.34 -8.06 -4.06
N LEU A 100 -8.51 -7.53 -4.96
CA LEU A 100 -7.21 -8.13 -5.23
C LEU A 100 -6.16 -7.40 -4.39
N LEU A 101 -5.29 -8.16 -3.76
CA LEU A 101 -4.19 -7.68 -2.93
C LEU A 101 -2.89 -7.94 -3.65
N LEU A 102 -2.02 -6.94 -3.71
CA LEU A 102 -0.60 -7.08 -4.01
C LEU A 102 0.19 -6.49 -2.85
N ASP A 103 1.03 -7.30 -2.23
CA ASP A 103 1.85 -6.92 -1.09
C ASP A 103 3.32 -7.22 -1.41
N ILE A 104 4.15 -6.18 -1.35
CA ILE A 104 5.59 -6.26 -1.65
C ILE A 104 6.35 -5.87 -0.39
N GLU A 105 7.08 -6.82 0.17
CA GLU A 105 7.92 -6.63 1.33
C GLU A 105 9.39 -6.74 0.95
N LEU A 106 10.16 -5.69 1.24
CA LEU A 106 11.59 -5.59 1.02
C LEU A 106 12.33 -5.98 2.29
N GLU A 107 13.31 -6.87 2.16
CA GLU A 107 14.16 -7.28 3.28
C GLU A 107 15.62 -6.98 2.95
N GLY A 108 16.30 -6.34 3.91
CA GLY A 108 17.68 -5.88 3.75
C GLY A 108 18.71 -6.82 4.39
N LYS A 109 18.25 -7.90 5.04
CA LYS A 109 19.11 -8.86 5.75
C LYS A 109 19.61 -9.93 4.80
N VAL A 110 20.92 -10.19 4.82
CA VAL A 110 21.63 -11.15 3.93
C VAL A 110 20.97 -12.53 3.85
N ASN A 111 20.30 -12.98 4.92
CA ASN A 111 19.70 -14.31 5.01
C ASN A 111 18.18 -14.34 4.86
N LYS A 112 17.59 -13.25 4.35
CA LYS A 112 16.16 -13.20 4.13
C LYS A 112 15.86 -12.58 2.76
N THR A 113 14.86 -13.13 2.11
CA THR A 113 14.45 -12.70 0.78
C THR A 113 13.28 -11.72 0.88
N SER A 114 13.30 -10.69 0.05
CA SER A 114 12.11 -9.89 -0.24
C SER A 114 10.98 -10.81 -0.72
N ARG A 115 9.74 -10.45 -0.37
CA ARG A 115 8.55 -11.24 -0.64
C ARG A 115 7.57 -10.44 -1.48
N ILE A 116 6.99 -11.10 -2.48
CA ILE A 116 5.84 -10.59 -3.23
C ILE A 116 4.71 -11.57 -2.98
N MET A 117 3.61 -11.07 -2.43
CA MET A 117 2.40 -11.83 -2.17
C MET A 117 1.25 -11.22 -2.96
N ALA A 118 0.48 -12.07 -3.64
CA ALA A 118 -0.76 -11.68 -4.29
C ALA A 118 -1.89 -12.58 -3.80
N GLY A 119 -3.09 -12.01 -3.67
CA GLY A 119 -4.22 -12.75 -3.16
C GLY A 119 -5.56 -12.09 -3.45
N VAL A 120 -6.63 -12.81 -3.13
CA VAL A 120 -8.00 -12.32 -3.23
C VAL A 120 -8.57 -12.23 -1.82
N LEU A 121 -9.08 -11.06 -1.46
CA LEU A 121 -9.88 -10.88 -0.26
C LEU A 121 -11.36 -10.93 -0.66
N TYR A 122 -12.13 -11.75 0.04
CA TYR A 122 -13.57 -11.92 -0.15
C TYR A 122 -14.21 -12.13 1.24
N ASP A 123 -15.55 -12.12 1.30
CA ASP A 123 -16.30 -12.19 2.57
C ASP A 123 -15.92 -11.06 3.55
N ILE A 124 -15.86 -9.83 3.01
CA ILE A 124 -15.44 -8.64 3.77
C ILE A 124 -16.63 -8.12 4.58
N GLN A 125 -16.55 -8.26 5.90
CA GLN A 125 -17.60 -7.83 6.81
C GLN A 125 -17.30 -6.45 7.42
N SER A 126 -18.31 -5.58 7.43
CA SER A 126 -18.22 -4.29 8.10
C SER A 126 -18.43 -4.45 9.60
N LYS A 127 -17.46 -4.00 10.42
CA LYS A 127 -17.60 -3.94 11.89
C LYS A 127 -18.83 -3.16 12.37
N ARG A 128 -19.42 -2.29 11.54
CA ARG A 128 -20.65 -1.56 11.89
C ARG A 128 -21.92 -2.41 11.81
N ALA A 129 -21.89 -3.55 11.11
CA ALA A 129 -23.02 -4.47 11.04
C ALA A 129 -23.24 -5.23 12.36
N GLU A 130 -22.23 -5.28 13.23
CA GLU A 130 -22.29 -5.97 14.53
C GLU A 130 -22.73 -5.08 15.70
N LEU A 131 -22.88 -3.77 15.50
CA LEU A 131 -23.37 -2.88 16.55
C LEU A 131 -24.91 -2.88 16.54
N PRO A 132 -25.57 -3.32 17.63
CA PRO A 132 -27.02 -3.20 17.73
C PRO A 132 -27.43 -1.74 17.51
N SER A 133 -28.48 -1.52 16.72
CA SER A 133 -29.06 -0.20 16.41
C SER A 133 -29.70 0.51 17.62
N THR A 134 -29.28 0.16 18.84
CA THR A 134 -29.81 0.70 20.09
C THR A 134 -28.67 1.20 20.97
N ILE A 135 -28.06 2.31 20.54
CA ILE A 135 -27.65 3.34 21.49
C ILE A 135 -28.29 4.64 21.02
N SER A 136 -29.61 4.72 21.22
CA SER A 136 -30.27 6.00 21.46
C SER A 136 -29.61 6.60 22.69
N ARG A 137 -28.67 7.53 22.51
CA ARG A 137 -28.26 8.43 23.58
C ARG A 137 -29.45 9.35 23.86
N GLY A 138 -30.28 8.93 24.81
CA GLY A 138 -31.07 9.85 25.60
C GLY A 138 -30.16 10.58 26.57
N VAL A 139 -30.53 11.85 26.78
CA VAL A 139 -29.93 12.89 27.64
C VAL A 139 -28.74 13.63 27.02
#